data_AF-A0A9J7MAI0-F1
#
_entry.id   AF-A0A9J7MAI0-F1
#
_cell.length_a   1.000
_cell.length_b   1.000
_cell.length_c   1.000
_cell.angle_alpha   90.00
_cell.angle_beta   90.00
_cell.angle_gamma   90.00
#
_symmetry.space_group_name_H-M   'P 1'
#
loop_
_entity.id
_entity.type
_entity.pdbx_description
1 polymer ?
#
loop_
_entity_poly.entity_id
_entity_poly.type
_entity_poly.pdbx_seq_one_letter_code
_entity_poly.pdbx_strand_id
1 'polypeptide(L)'
;MAVLNRCCCCLKIRTGSLVTGIFFLAIAIIDLILRAVGLGNVPGVLAGGIVFDIIFAIMCILLIVGVLKDIKWFCLAWVIYAVVYLIILLILAIVYTVMTVAEYIDDDKGVSLGAMIGGLVISWLIVTIVVSFIVYCVLCVYSHYQNLRDGIVEGDVTVTRTEVTKTYV
;
A
#
# COMPACT_ATOMS: atom_id res chain seq x y z
N MET A 1 -8.69 -21.17 0.27
CA MET A 1 -9.00 -20.72 1.65
C MET A 1 -8.65 -19.25 1.75
N ALA A 2 -9.66 -18.38 1.79
CA ALA A 2 -9.46 -16.95 2.03
C ALA A 2 -8.95 -16.72 3.45
N VAL A 3 -7.82 -16.04 3.60
CA VAL A 3 -7.22 -15.76 4.93
C VAL A 3 -8.07 -14.78 5.75
N LEU A 4 -8.90 -13.94 5.09
CA LEU A 4 -9.79 -12.98 5.76
C LEU A 4 -11.22 -13.04 5.19
N ASN A 5 -12.22 -13.37 6.02
CA ASN A 5 -13.64 -13.40 5.65
C ASN A 5 -14.34 -12.01 5.73
N ARG A 6 -13.70 -11.01 6.37
CA ARG A 6 -14.17 -9.62 6.49
C ARG A 6 -12.94 -8.68 6.59
N CYS A 7 -12.81 -7.68 5.71
CA CYS A 7 -11.93 -6.52 5.98
C CYS A 7 -12.68 -5.56 6.94
N CYS A 8 -11.95 -4.85 7.80
CA CYS A 8 -12.44 -4.07 8.95
C CYS A 8 -13.84 -3.44 8.75
N CYS A 9 -14.73 -3.70 9.71
CA CYS A 9 -16.06 -3.08 9.88
C CYS A 9 -17.14 -3.41 8.82
N CYS A 10 -17.41 -4.70 8.57
CA CYS A 10 -18.64 -5.19 7.91
C CYS A 10 -18.75 -5.00 6.39
N LEU A 11 -17.70 -4.57 5.70
CA LEU A 11 -17.69 -4.38 4.25
C LEU A 11 -17.24 -5.65 3.50
N LYS A 12 -17.89 -5.91 2.35
CA LYS A 12 -17.55 -7.00 1.42
C LYS A 12 -16.09 -6.87 0.97
N ILE A 13 -15.42 -8.00 0.74
CA ILE A 13 -13.99 -8.04 0.37
C ILE A 13 -13.77 -7.30 -0.96
N ARG A 14 -14.75 -7.35 -1.86
CA ARG A 14 -14.77 -6.57 -3.10
C ARG A 14 -14.77 -5.06 -2.88
N THR A 15 -15.49 -4.57 -1.87
CA THR A 15 -15.51 -3.12 -1.56
C THR A 15 -14.17 -2.69 -0.95
N GLY A 16 -13.55 -3.55 -0.12
CA GLY A 16 -12.24 -3.29 0.46
C GLY A 16 -11.14 -3.13 -0.60
N SER A 17 -11.05 -4.04 -1.57
CA SER A 17 -10.07 -3.94 -2.65
C SER A 17 -10.31 -2.72 -3.56
N LEU A 18 -11.57 -2.38 -3.85
CA LEU A 18 -11.90 -1.20 -4.64
C LEU A 18 -11.51 0.11 -3.93
N VAL A 19 -11.78 0.21 -2.62
CA VAL A 19 -11.37 1.37 -1.80
C VAL A 19 -9.84 1.50 -1.76
N THR A 20 -9.10 0.40 -1.63
CA THR A 20 -7.63 0.45 -1.67
C THR A 20 -7.12 1.01 -3.00
N GLY A 21 -7.68 0.58 -4.13
CA GLY A 21 -7.30 1.11 -5.44
C GLY A 21 -7.55 2.60 -5.60
N ILE A 22 -8.73 3.07 -5.16
CA ILE A 22 -9.08 4.50 -5.21
C ILE A 22 -8.18 5.33 -4.30
N PHE A 23 -7.89 4.84 -3.08
CA PHE A 23 -7.06 5.54 -2.12
C PHE A 23 -5.62 5.74 -2.62
N PHE A 24 -4.99 4.67 -3.12
CA PHE A 24 -3.63 4.77 -3.66
C PHE A 24 -3.56 5.57 -4.96
N LEU A 25 -4.61 5.53 -5.79
CA LEU A 25 -4.70 6.37 -6.97
C LEU A 25 -4.78 7.86 -6.60
N ALA A 26 -5.56 8.21 -5.58
CA ALA A 26 -5.64 9.58 -5.09
C ALA A 26 -4.29 10.08 -4.56
N ILE A 27 -3.59 9.25 -3.77
CA ILE A 27 -2.24 9.56 -3.29
C ILE A 27 -1.27 9.77 -4.46
N ALA A 28 -1.26 8.86 -5.44
CA ALA A 28 -0.40 8.97 -6.62
C ALA A 28 -0.61 10.27 -7.41
N ILE A 29 -1.87 10.73 -7.54
CA ILE A 29 -2.18 12.00 -8.18
C ILE A 29 -1.67 13.18 -7.35
N ILE A 30 -1.84 13.15 -6.03
CA ILE A 30 -1.35 14.20 -5.13
C ILE A 30 0.18 14.29 -5.20
N ASP A 31 0.88 13.16 -5.13
CA ASP A 31 2.34 13.10 -5.25
C ASP A 31 2.82 13.66 -6.59
N LEU A 32 2.14 13.29 -7.69
CA LEU A 32 2.46 13.78 -9.02
C LEU A 32 2.26 15.30 -9.13
N ILE A 33 1.19 15.85 -8.55
CA ILE A 33 0.94 17.30 -8.53
C ILE A 33 1.99 18.01 -7.68
N LEU A 34 2.27 17.53 -6.47
CA LEU A 34 3.28 18.13 -5.59
C LEU A 34 4.65 18.15 -6.27
N ARG A 35 5.02 17.06 -6.94
CA ARG A 35 6.28 16.93 -7.66
C ARG A 35 6.31 17.77 -8.94
N ALA A 36 5.17 17.99 -9.61
CA ALA A 36 5.05 18.88 -10.75
C ALA A 36 5.13 20.37 -10.34
N VAL A 37 4.58 20.74 -9.19
CA VAL A 37 4.63 22.13 -8.67
C VAL A 37 6.01 22.44 -8.06
N GLY A 38 6.68 21.45 -7.47
CA GLY A 38 8.05 21.55 -6.92
C GLY A 38 9.16 21.71 -7.96
N LEU A 39 8.85 22.20 -9.17
CA LEU A 39 9.78 22.48 -10.27
C LEU A 39 10.80 23.58 -9.85
N GLY A 40 11.84 23.16 -9.14
CA GLY A 40 13.03 23.96 -8.85
C GLY A 40 13.84 23.42 -7.68
N ASN A 41 14.66 22.35 -7.87
CA ASN A 41 16.08 22.34 -7.44
C ASN A 41 16.92 21.05 -7.59
N VAL A 42 16.43 19.89 -8.08
CA VAL A 42 17.33 18.71 -8.27
C VAL A 42 16.97 17.83 -9.48
N PRO A 43 17.71 17.91 -10.61
CA PRO A 43 17.29 17.36 -11.90
C PRO A 43 17.28 15.82 -11.99
N GLY A 44 18.01 15.09 -11.15
CA GLY A 44 18.12 13.61 -11.23
C GLY A 44 17.04 12.84 -10.46
N VAL A 45 16.73 13.23 -9.23
CA VAL A 45 15.76 12.54 -8.35
C VAL A 45 14.31 12.84 -8.75
N LEU A 46 14.07 14.00 -9.36
CA LEU A 46 12.74 14.44 -9.79
C LEU A 46 12.24 13.62 -10.99
N ALA A 47 13.04 13.50 -12.04
CA ALA A 47 12.65 12.79 -13.27
C ALA A 47 12.36 11.31 -13.02
N GLY A 48 13.21 10.63 -12.24
CA GLY A 48 13.01 9.22 -11.87
C GLY A 48 11.70 9.01 -11.12
N GLY A 49 11.42 9.83 -10.09
CA GLY A 49 10.20 9.63 -9.31
C GLY A 49 8.92 9.95 -10.07
N ILE A 50 8.90 10.92 -11.00
CA ILE A 50 7.71 11.16 -11.86
C ILE A 50 7.37 9.90 -12.66
N VAL A 51 8.37 9.22 -13.22
CA VAL A 51 8.16 7.97 -13.98
C VAL A 51 7.62 6.87 -13.06
N PHE A 52 8.17 6.74 -11.85
CA PHE A 52 7.67 5.78 -10.85
C PHE A 52 6.22 6.06 -10.44
N ASP A 53 5.85 7.33 -10.24
CA ASP A 53 4.49 7.74 -9.85
C ASP A 53 3.47 7.46 -10.97
N ILE A 54 3.85 7.69 -12.23
CA ILE A 54 3.01 7.33 -13.40
C ILE A 54 2.80 5.81 -13.48
N ILE A 55 3.87 5.01 -13.31
CA ILE A 55 3.74 3.55 -13.32
C ILE A 55 2.85 3.09 -12.17
N PHE A 56 2.98 3.69 -10.99
CA PHE A 56 2.14 3.37 -9.84
C PHE A 56 0.67 3.70 -10.09
N ALA A 57 0.38 4.85 -10.69
CA ALA A 57 -0.98 5.24 -11.07
C ALA A 57 -1.59 4.25 -12.08
N ILE A 58 -0.82 3.81 -13.08
CA ILE A 58 -1.26 2.80 -14.07
C ILE A 58 -1.58 1.47 -13.35
N MET A 59 -0.72 1.03 -12.44
CA MET A 59 -0.96 -0.19 -11.66
C MET A 59 -2.23 -0.07 -10.80
N CYS A 60 -2.51 1.11 -10.23
CA CYS A 60 -3.75 1.33 -9.48
C CYS A 60 -5.00 1.28 -10.36
N ILE A 61 -4.95 1.80 -11.59
CA ILE A 61 -6.04 1.69 -12.57
C ILE A 61 -6.27 0.22 -12.95
N LEU A 62 -5.19 -0.55 -13.18
CA LEU A 62 -5.28 -1.98 -13.45
C LEU A 62 -5.93 -2.75 -12.30
N LEU A 63 -5.65 -2.37 -11.05
CA LEU A 63 -6.32 -2.96 -9.89
C LEU A 63 -7.82 -2.65 -9.89
N ILE A 64 -8.22 -1.40 -10.14
CA ILE A 64 -9.64 -1.03 -10.20
C ILE A 64 -10.36 -1.83 -11.30
N VAL A 65 -9.78 -1.92 -12.50
CA VAL A 65 -10.34 -2.73 -13.60
C VAL A 65 -10.37 -4.22 -13.25
N GLY A 66 -9.34 -4.73 -12.57
CA GLY A 66 -9.26 -6.11 -12.10
C GLY A 66 -10.39 -6.48 -11.14
N VAL A 67 -10.75 -5.57 -10.23
CA VAL A 67 -11.86 -5.73 -9.27
C VAL A 67 -13.23 -5.57 -9.94
N LEU A 68 -13.35 -4.68 -10.93
CA LEU A 68 -14.63 -4.45 -11.62
C LEU A 68 -14.98 -5.58 -12.60
N LYS A 69 -13.98 -6.12 -13.31
CA LYS A 69 -14.16 -7.20 -14.31
C LYS A 69 -13.92 -8.61 -13.76
N ASP A 70 -13.68 -8.73 -12.45
CA ASP A 70 -13.35 -9.99 -11.78
C ASP A 70 -12.19 -10.74 -12.46
N ILE A 71 -11.15 -10.01 -12.88
CA ILE A 71 -9.96 -10.55 -13.55
C ILE A 71 -8.84 -10.73 -12.51
N LYS A 72 -8.64 -11.98 -12.09
CA LYS A 72 -7.65 -12.36 -11.07
C LYS A 72 -6.21 -11.94 -11.38
N TRP A 73 -5.81 -11.97 -12.65
CA TRP A 73 -4.43 -11.68 -13.05
C TRP A 73 -4.01 -10.23 -12.79
N PHE A 74 -4.92 -9.26 -12.98
CA PHE A 74 -4.62 -7.85 -12.73
C PHE A 74 -4.49 -7.52 -11.24
N CYS A 75 -5.29 -8.18 -10.39
CA CYS A 75 -5.16 -8.03 -8.93
C CYS A 75 -3.80 -8.57 -8.43
N LEU A 76 -3.35 -9.70 -8.97
CA LEU A 76 -2.07 -10.29 -8.59
C LEU A 76 -0.88 -9.45 -9.08
N ALA A 77 -0.96 -8.89 -10.29
CA ALA A 77 0.08 -8.00 -10.81
C ALA A 77 0.32 -6.79 -9.90
N TRP A 78 -0.76 -6.17 -9.41
CA TRP A 78 -0.67 -5.05 -8.46
C TRP A 78 -0.07 -5.49 -7.11
N VAL A 79 -0.46 -6.65 -6.58
CA VAL A 79 0.09 -7.17 -5.30
C VAL A 79 1.60 -7.37 -5.40
N ILE A 80 2.10 -7.96 -6.49
CA ILE A 80 3.54 -8.13 -6.71
C ILE A 80 4.22 -6.76 -6.74
N TYR A 81 3.67 -5.80 -7.48
CA TYR A 81 4.21 -4.45 -7.54
C TYR A 81 4.26 -3.78 -6.16
N ALA A 82 3.19 -3.88 -5.37
CA ALA A 82 3.10 -3.28 -4.04
C ALA A 82 4.14 -3.85 -3.06
N VAL A 83 4.46 -5.15 -3.16
CA VAL A 83 5.53 -5.78 -2.38
C VAL A 83 6.90 -5.23 -2.77
N VAL A 84 7.17 -5.08 -4.07
CA VAL A 84 8.42 -4.47 -4.55
C VAL A 84 8.53 -3.02 -4.08
N TYR A 85 7.43 -2.26 -4.14
CA TYR A 85 7.37 -0.89 -3.65
C TYR A 85 7.69 -0.78 -2.16
N LEU A 86 7.17 -1.68 -1.32
CA LEU A 86 7.50 -1.72 0.12
C LEU A 86 8.99 -1.92 0.38
N ILE A 87 9.65 -2.79 -0.40
CA ILE A 87 11.09 -3.03 -0.28
C ILE A 87 11.88 -1.76 -0.64
N ILE A 88 11.51 -1.10 -1.74
CA ILE A 88 12.15 0.15 -2.18
C ILE A 88 11.97 1.26 -1.13
N LEU A 89 10.76 1.40 -0.57
CA LEU A 89 10.46 2.38 0.47
C LEU A 89 11.32 2.14 1.73
N LEU A 90 11.47 0.87 2.14
CA LEU A 90 12.34 0.51 3.26
C LEU A 90 13.80 0.88 3.02
N ILE A 91 14.32 0.61 1.81
CA ILE A 91 15.70 0.98 1.44
C ILE A 91 15.89 2.50 1.48
N LEU A 92 14.96 3.26 0.91
CA LEU A 92 15.01 4.73 0.92
C LEU A 92 14.94 5.29 2.35
N ALA A 93 14.12 4.70 3.22
CA ALA A 93 14.06 5.09 4.63
C ALA A 93 15.40 4.89 5.34
N ILE A 94 16.08 3.75 5.12
CA ILE A 94 17.40 3.48 5.69
C ILE A 94 18.43 4.50 5.17
N VAL A 95 18.48 4.73 3.86
CA VAL A 95 19.44 5.68 3.27
C VAL A 95 19.22 7.09 3.82
N TYR A 96 17.97 7.54 3.93
CA TYR A 96 17.64 8.84 4.51
C TYR A 96 18.11 8.95 5.96
N THR A 97 17.94 7.89 6.76
CA THR A 97 18.40 7.87 8.15
C THR A 97 19.92 7.93 8.27
N VAL A 98 20.67 7.28 7.37
CA VAL A 98 22.13 7.34 7.36
C VAL A 98 22.62 8.73 6.96
N MET A 99 22.01 9.35 5.93
CA MET A 99 22.40 10.69 5.49
C MET A 99 22.14 11.75 6.56
N THR A 100 20.99 11.68 7.25
CA THR A 100 20.66 12.62 8.34
C THR A 100 21.60 12.48 9.54
N VAL A 101 22.02 11.25 9.87
CA VAL A 101 23.02 11.01 10.93
C VAL A 101 24.41 11.49 10.50
N ALA A 102 24.80 11.28 9.24
CA ALA A 102 26.09 11.74 8.72
C ALA A 102 26.19 13.28 8.74
N GLU A 103 25.13 13.97 8.29
CA GLU A 103 25.07 15.44 8.31
C GLU A 103 25.14 16.01 9.74
N TYR A 104 24.64 15.29 10.74
CA TYR A 104 24.76 15.69 12.13
C TYR A 104 26.18 15.51 12.71
N ILE A 105 26.94 14.52 12.22
CA ILE A 105 28.32 14.30 12.68
C ILE A 105 29.26 15.36 12.11
N ASP A 106 29.01 15.81 10.87
CA ASP A 106 29.86 16.78 10.18
C ASP A 106 29.55 18.25 10.53
N ASP A 107 28.36 18.55 11.06
CA ASP A 107 27.92 19.93 11.25
C ASP A 107 27.71 20.30 12.73
N ASP A 108 28.35 21.40 13.14
CA ASP A 108 28.25 22.05 14.46
C ASP A 108 26.88 22.78 14.58
N LYS A 109 25.82 22.18 14.03
CA LYS A 109 24.45 22.66 14.15
C LYS A 109 24.10 22.50 15.62
N GLY A 110 23.93 23.60 16.34
CA GLY A 110 23.51 23.66 17.76
C GLY A 110 22.12 23.05 18.07
N VAL A 111 21.65 22.10 17.26
CA VAL A 111 20.53 21.23 17.51
C VAL A 111 20.92 20.25 18.61
N SER A 112 20.24 20.34 19.76
CA SER A 112 20.49 19.42 20.87
C SER A 112 20.36 17.94 20.43
N LEU A 113 21.25 17.08 20.93
CA LEU A 113 21.20 15.62 20.71
C LEU A 113 19.79 15.04 20.94
N GLY A 114 19.07 15.57 21.94
CA GLY A 114 17.70 15.18 22.24
C GLY A 114 16.69 15.49 21.14
N ALA A 115 16.86 16.61 20.42
CA ALA A 115 16.00 16.96 19.27
C ALA A 115 16.26 16.06 18.06
N MET A 116 17.52 15.67 17.82
CA MET A 116 17.86 14.72 16.75
C MET A 116 17.25 13.34 17.03
N ILE A 117 17.48 12.79 18.23
CA ILE A 117 16.95 11.48 18.62
C ILE A 117 15.42 11.50 18.59
N GLY A 118 14.81 12.57 19.09
CA GLY A 118 13.35 12.76 19.04
C GLY A 118 12.82 12.76 17.61
N GLY A 119 13.45 13.51 16.70
CA GLY A 119 13.07 13.56 15.28
C GLY A 119 13.21 12.21 14.58
N LEU A 120 14.27 11.46 14.88
CA LEU A 120 14.50 10.13 14.31
C LEU A 120 13.45 9.12 14.81
N VAL A 121 13.13 9.12 16.10
CA VAL A 121 12.11 8.20 16.64
C VAL A 121 10.74 8.51 16.05
N ILE A 122 10.38 9.79 15.93
CA ILE A 122 9.11 10.22 15.33
C ILE A 122 9.03 9.79 13.86
N SER A 123 10.10 9.97 13.08
CA SER A 123 10.10 9.60 11.66
C SER A 123 9.93 8.08 11.48
N TRP A 124 10.62 7.25 12.27
CA TRP A 124 10.44 5.79 12.24
C TRP A 124 9.05 5.34 12.70
N LEU A 125 8.44 5.99 13.69
CA LEU A 125 7.06 5.71 14.08
C LEU A 125 6.07 5.98 12.94
N ILE A 126 6.25 7.09 12.22
CA ILE A 126 5.40 7.40 11.06
C ILE A 126 5.59 6.34 9.97
N VAL A 127 6.83 5.99 9.64
CA VAL A 127 7.14 4.99 8.61
C VAL A 127 6.53 3.63 8.95
N THR A 128 6.64 3.18 10.20
CA THR A 128 6.09 1.87 10.63
C THR A 128 4.57 1.83 10.56
N ILE A 129 3.88 2.92 10.91
CA ILE A 129 2.42 3.04 10.76
C ILE A 129 2.02 2.97 9.28
N VAL A 130 2.72 3.71 8.42
CA VAL A 130 2.45 3.75 6.97
C VAL A 130 2.68 2.37 6.34
N VAL A 131 3.79 1.70 6.66
CA VAL A 131 4.10 0.35 6.15
C VAL A 131 3.03 -0.65 6.60
N SER A 132 2.61 -0.59 7.87
CA SER A 132 1.56 -1.47 8.39
C SER A 132 0.24 -1.28 7.65
N PHE A 133 -0.12 -0.04 7.33
CA PHE A 133 -1.31 0.28 6.55
C PHE A 133 -1.22 -0.27 5.11
N ILE A 134 -0.08 -0.11 4.44
CA ILE A 134 0.13 -0.65 3.08
C ILE A 134 0.04 -2.18 3.09
N VAL A 135 0.68 -2.84 4.07
CA VAL A 135 0.60 -4.30 4.23
C VAL A 135 -0.86 -4.76 4.41
N TYR A 136 -1.64 -4.04 5.21
CA TYR A 136 -3.08 -4.32 5.36
C TYR A 136 -3.83 -4.20 4.01
N CYS A 137 -3.57 -3.16 3.22
CA CYS A 137 -4.17 -3.01 1.90
C CYS A 137 -3.77 -4.16 0.95
N VAL A 138 -2.49 -4.55 0.94
CA VAL A 138 -1.98 -5.70 0.17
C VAL A 138 -2.72 -6.98 0.57
N LEU A 139 -2.93 -7.21 1.86
CA LEU A 139 -3.69 -8.36 2.35
C LEU A 139 -5.16 -8.33 1.91
N CYS A 140 -5.83 -7.18 1.94
CA CYS A 140 -7.22 -7.08 1.46
C CYS A 140 -7.31 -7.41 -0.05
N VAL A 141 -6.37 -6.92 -0.88
CA VAL A 141 -6.34 -7.22 -2.32
C VAL A 141 -5.98 -8.69 -2.58
N TYR A 142 -5.02 -9.24 -1.83
CA TYR A 142 -4.64 -10.64 -1.93
C TYR A 142 -5.78 -11.58 -1.52
N SER A 143 -6.53 -11.23 -0.47
CA SER A 143 -7.73 -11.97 -0.05
C SER A 143 -8.81 -11.95 -1.14
N HIS A 144 -9.00 -10.81 -1.83
CA HIS A 144 -9.89 -10.73 -2.97
C HIS A 144 -9.43 -11.63 -4.13
N TYR A 145 -8.13 -11.63 -4.45
CA TYR A 145 -7.56 -12.53 -5.45
C TYR A 145 -7.82 -14.01 -5.13
N GLN A 146 -7.69 -14.41 -3.85
CA GLN A 146 -7.97 -15.77 -3.42
C GLN A 146 -9.44 -16.15 -3.65
N ASN A 147 -10.39 -15.25 -3.37
CA ASN A 147 -11.81 -15.48 -3.65
C ASN A 147 -12.08 -15.69 -5.15
N LEU A 148 -11.47 -14.87 -6.01
CA LEU A 148 -11.59 -15.02 -7.47
C LEU A 148 -10.95 -16.32 -7.98
N ARG A 149 -9.81 -16.73 -7.39
CA ARG A 149 -9.13 -17.98 -7.75
C ARG A 149 -9.95 -19.20 -7.37
N ASP A 150 -10.55 -19.18 -6.19
CA ASP A 150 -11.35 -20.27 -5.64
C ASP A 150 -12.79 -20.27 -6.24
N GLY A 151 -13.12 -19.32 -7.13
CA GLY A 151 -14.40 -19.27 -7.84
C GLY A 151 -15.60 -18.85 -6.97
N ILE A 152 -15.33 -18.27 -5.80
CA ILE A 152 -16.34 -17.87 -4.82
C ILE A 152 -16.86 -16.50 -5.22
N VAL A 153 -18.00 -16.46 -5.92
CA VAL A 153 -18.70 -15.21 -6.25
C VAL A 153 -19.39 -14.70 -4.98
N GLU A 154 -19.10 -13.46 -4.56
CA GLU A 154 -19.82 -12.80 -3.46
C GLU A 154 -21.28 -12.50 -3.87
N GLY A 155 -22.10 -13.55 -3.92
CA GLY A 155 -23.52 -13.53 -4.24
C GLY A 155 -24.37 -14.47 -3.37
N ASP A 156 -23.80 -15.52 -2.75
CA ASP A 156 -24.60 -16.58 -2.09
C ASP A 156 -24.33 -16.82 -0.59
N VAL A 157 -23.57 -15.96 0.09
CA VAL A 157 -23.35 -16.11 1.54
C VAL A 157 -24.38 -15.32 2.35
N THR A 158 -25.66 -15.50 2.03
CA THR A 158 -26.73 -15.19 2.99
C THR A 158 -27.54 -16.41 3.47
N VAL A 159 -27.45 -17.61 2.85
CA VAL A 159 -28.31 -18.74 3.28
C VAL A 159 -27.65 -20.14 3.25
N THR A 160 -26.31 -20.30 3.25
CA THR A 160 -25.70 -21.66 3.31
C THR A 160 -24.82 -21.91 4.54
N ARG A 161 -24.99 -21.14 5.61
CA ARG A 161 -24.51 -21.50 6.96
C ARG A 161 -25.65 -22.00 7.85
N THR A 162 -26.58 -22.78 7.31
CA THR A 162 -27.56 -23.56 8.07
C THR A 162 -27.58 -25.05 7.72
N GLU A 163 -26.77 -25.53 6.76
CA GLU A 163 -26.82 -26.94 6.36
C GLU A 163 -25.74 -27.86 6.95
N VAL A 164 -24.80 -27.37 7.77
CA VAL A 164 -23.71 -28.25 8.30
C VAL A 164 -23.91 -28.64 9.78
N THR A 165 -25.13 -28.51 10.32
CA THR A 165 -25.46 -29.01 11.68
C THR A 165 -26.74 -29.85 11.74
N LYS A 166 -27.06 -30.61 10.68
CA LYS A 166 -28.16 -31.59 10.73
C LYS A 166 -27.90 -32.95 10.06
N THR A 167 -26.64 -33.34 9.91
CA THR A 167 -26.31 -34.65 9.32
C THR A 167 -25.25 -35.41 10.08
N TYR A 168 -25.32 -35.44 11.42
CA TYR A 168 -24.78 -36.55 12.19
C TYR A 168 -25.66 -36.81 13.42
N VAL A 169 -26.20 -38.03 13.46
CA VAL A 169 -27.04 -38.71 14.46
C VAL A 169 -28.53 -38.41 14.40
#